data_AF-A0A942EF23-F1
#
_entry.id   AF-A0A942EF23-F1
#
_cell.length_a   1.000
_cell.length_b   1.000
_cell.length_c   1.000
_cell.angle_alpha   90.00
_cell.angle_beta   90.00
_cell.angle_gamma   90.00
#
_symmetry.space_group_name_H-M   'P 1'
#
loop_
_entity.id
_entity.type
_entity.pdbx_description
1 polymer ?
#
loop_
_entity_poly.entity_id
_entity_poly.type
_entity_poly.pdbx_seq_one_letter_code
_entity_poly.pdbx_strand_id
1 'polypeptide(L)'
;MTPAERAEQLPESSKTVPVVARVKGFAMASVALGAELSVKTLSGRTLSGTLVDLEPVHTHSFGRPQPLLLAIGGFLREELRS
;
A
#
# COMPACT_ATOMS: atom_id res chain seq x y z
N MET A 1 0.20 -12.23 10.13
CA MET A 1 0.93 -13.48 10.45
C MET A 1 1.80 -13.21 11.65
N THR A 2 1.54 -13.95 12.72
CA THR A 2 2.35 -13.95 13.94
C THR A 2 3.65 -14.74 13.70
N PRO A 3 4.67 -14.54 14.54
CA PRO A 3 5.86 -15.40 14.59
C PRO A 3 5.57 -16.91 14.56
N ALA A 4 4.48 -17.35 15.21
CA ALA A 4 4.10 -18.77 15.31
C ALA A 4 3.53 -19.35 14.01
N GLU A 5 3.02 -18.51 13.11
CA GLU A 5 2.44 -18.93 11.82
C GLU A 5 3.50 -18.96 10.69
N ARG A 6 4.79 -18.86 11.03
CA ARG A 6 5.91 -18.80 10.08
C ARG A 6 6.38 -20.20 9.66
N ALA A 7 6.82 -20.34 8.41
CA ALA A 7 7.37 -21.60 7.91
C ALA A 7 8.63 -22.03 8.68
N GLU A 8 8.74 -23.33 8.99
CA GLU A 8 9.82 -23.91 9.81
C GLU A 8 11.23 -23.68 9.23
N GLN A 9 11.32 -23.58 7.91
CA GLN A 9 12.58 -23.45 7.15
C GLN A 9 13.17 -22.03 7.16
N LEU A 10 12.52 -21.06 7.81
CA LEU A 10 13.03 -19.70 7.88
C LEU A 10 14.22 -19.60 8.86
N PRO A 11 15.20 -18.71 8.59
CA PRO A 11 16.23 -18.37 9.58
C PRO A 11 15.61 -17.89 10.89
N GLU A 12 16.22 -18.22 12.03
CA GLU A 12 15.71 -17.85 13.36
C GLU A 12 15.45 -16.35 13.52
N SER A 13 16.30 -15.51 12.94
CA SER A 13 16.13 -14.04 12.91
C SER A 13 14.85 -13.58 12.22
N SER A 14 14.30 -14.38 11.29
CA SER A 14 13.09 -14.07 10.53
C SER A 14 11.82 -14.70 11.12
N LYS A 15 11.96 -15.64 12.07
CA LYS A 15 10.83 -16.23 12.81
C LYS A 15 10.34 -15.30 13.90
N THR A 16 11.23 -14.55 14.53
CA THR A 16 10.93 -13.72 15.70
C THR A 16 10.29 -12.37 15.40
N VAL A 17 10.18 -11.98 14.12
CA VAL A 17 9.61 -10.69 13.70
C VAL A 17 8.31 -10.85 12.89
N PRO A 18 7.32 -9.94 13.05
CA PRO A 18 6.12 -9.96 12.23
C PRO A 18 6.42 -9.72 10.74
N VAL A 19 5.63 -10.35 9.87
CA VAL A 19 5.64 -10.04 8.43
C VAL A 19 4.90 -8.72 8.20
N VAL A 20 5.58 -7.76 7.59
CA VAL A 20 4.99 -6.49 7.18
C VAL A 20 4.98 -6.40 5.66
N ALA A 21 3.78 -6.26 5.08
CA ALA A 21 3.62 -5.96 3.67
C ALA A 21 3.39 -4.46 3.48
N ARG A 22 4.14 -3.83 2.58
CA ARG A 22 3.87 -2.46 2.13
C ARG A 22 3.12 -2.53 0.80
N VAL A 23 1.87 -2.11 0.81
CA VAL A 23 1.00 -2.14 -0.37
C VAL A 23 0.73 -0.71 -0.83
N LYS A 24 0.74 -0.50 -2.14
CA LYS A 24 0.43 0.79 -2.76
C LYS A 24 -0.95 0.76 -3.41
N GLY A 25 -1.69 1.85 -3.26
CA GLY A 25 -3.03 2.01 -3.81
C GLY A 25 -3.50 3.45 -3.71
N PHE A 26 -4.73 3.68 -4.16
CA PHE A 26 -5.39 4.98 -4.13
C PHE A 26 -6.48 4.98 -3.06
N ALA A 27 -6.52 6.05 -2.27
CA ALA A 27 -7.57 6.27 -1.29
C ALA A 27 -8.93 6.35 -1.99
N MET A 28 -9.92 5.63 -1.47
CA MET A 28 -11.29 5.63 -2.02
C MET A 28 -12.15 6.77 -1.47
N ALA A 29 -11.71 7.41 -0.39
CA ALA A 29 -12.35 8.57 0.22
C ALA A 29 -11.30 9.46 0.89
N SER A 30 -11.64 10.73 1.11
CA SER A 30 -10.88 11.60 2.00
C SER A 30 -11.38 11.39 3.43
N VAL A 31 -10.46 11.11 4.36
CA VAL A 31 -10.78 10.92 5.78
C VAL A 31 -9.76 11.65 6.66
N ALA A 32 -10.13 11.90 7.92
CA ALA A 32 -9.22 12.50 8.90
C ALA A 32 -8.13 11.51 9.35
N LEU A 33 -7.01 12.04 9.83
CA LEU A 33 -5.99 11.23 10.52
C LEU A 33 -6.63 10.46 11.69
N GLY A 34 -6.24 9.19 11.84
CA GLY A 34 -6.80 8.27 12.84
C GLY A 34 -8.12 7.61 12.43
N ALA A 35 -8.76 8.02 11.33
CA ALA A 35 -9.98 7.38 10.84
C ALA A 35 -9.68 6.13 9.99
N GLU A 36 -10.70 5.30 9.80
CA GLU A 36 -10.64 4.17 8.88
C GLU A 36 -10.76 4.64 7.42
N LEU A 37 -9.93 4.07 6.55
CA LEU A 37 -9.87 4.35 5.12
C LEU A 37 -9.78 3.03 4.35
N SER A 38 -10.43 2.96 3.20
CA SER A 38 -10.18 1.93 2.19
C SER A 38 -9.31 2.45 1.06
N VAL A 39 -8.36 1.63 0.62
CA VAL A 39 -7.51 1.86 -0.55
C VAL A 39 -7.76 0.81 -1.62
N LYS A 40 -7.83 1.24 -2.89
CA LYS A 40 -7.88 0.36 -4.06
C LYS A 40 -6.48 0.19 -4.63
N THR A 41 -5.98 -1.04 -4.69
CA THR A 41 -4.66 -1.35 -5.26
C THR A 41 -4.71 -1.39 -6.78
N LEU A 42 -3.56 -1.28 -7.44
CA LEU A 42 -3.45 -1.46 -8.90
C LEU A 42 -3.88 -2.85 -9.38
N SER A 43 -3.82 -3.86 -8.51
CA SER A 43 -4.30 -5.22 -8.79
C SER A 43 -5.82 -5.36 -8.61
N GLY A 44 -6.55 -4.29 -8.30
CA GLY A 44 -7.99 -4.29 -8.08
C GLY A 44 -8.45 -4.78 -6.70
N ARG A 45 -7.55 -4.96 -5.73
CA ARG A 45 -7.93 -5.35 -4.36
C ARG A 45 -8.34 -4.12 -3.56
N THR A 46 -9.31 -4.27 -2.66
CA THR A 46 -9.65 -3.27 -1.66
C THR A 46 -9.08 -3.69 -0.31
N LEU A 47 -8.37 -2.80 0.35
CA LEU A 47 -7.80 -3.00 1.69
C LEU A 47 -8.28 -1.88 2.59
N SER A 48 -8.71 -2.20 3.82
CA SER A 48 -9.09 -1.21 4.83
C SER A 48 -8.04 -1.12 5.94
N GLY A 49 -7.91 0.05 6.54
CA GLY A 49 -7.03 0.29 7.67
C GLY A 49 -7.12 1.71 8.19
N THR A 50 -6.33 2.03 9.21
CA THR A 50 -6.31 3.36 9.83
C THR A 50 -5.36 4.29 9.08
N LEU A 51 -5.81 5.51 8.78
CA LEU A 51 -4.97 6.55 8.20
C LEU A 51 -4.02 7.12 9.28
N VAL A 52 -2.73 6.85 9.16
CA VAL A 52 -1.73 7.27 10.16
C VAL A 52 -0.87 8.45 9.71
N ASP A 53 -0.79 8.71 8.41
CA ASP A 53 0.03 9.78 7.84
C ASP A 53 -0.52 10.24 6.48
N LEU A 54 -0.28 11.50 6.13
CA LEU A 54 -0.67 12.09 4.85
C LEU A 54 0.54 12.21 3.94
N GLU A 55 0.45 11.63 2.74
CA GLU A 55 1.52 11.66 1.72
C GLU A 55 2.92 11.33 2.28
N PRO A 56 3.10 10.15 2.92
CA PRO A 56 4.37 9.80 3.55
C PRO A 56 5.52 9.80 2.55
N VAL A 57 6.50 10.68 2.76
CA VAL A 57 7.68 10.80 1.90
C VAL A 57 8.76 9.82 2.37
N HIS A 58 9.35 9.07 1.44
CA HIS A 58 10.54 8.28 1.76
C HIS A 58 11.73 9.22 1.98
N THR A 59 12.41 9.09 3.12
CA THR A 59 13.59 9.90 3.46
C THR A 59 14.75 9.74 2.48
N HIS A 60 14.82 8.59 1.81
CA HIS A 60 15.70 8.35 0.67
C HIS A 60 14.84 8.24 -0.60
N SER A 61 14.67 9.34 -1.35
CA SER A 61 13.86 9.36 -2.57
C SER A 61 14.54 10.13 -3.71
N PHE A 62 14.07 9.88 -4.92
CA PHE A 62 14.44 10.61 -6.13
C PHE A 62 13.53 11.83 -6.39
N GLY A 63 12.93 12.38 -5.33
CA GLY A 63 11.97 13.49 -5.39
C GLY A 63 10.51 13.07 -5.16
N ARG A 64 9.59 14.02 -5.32
CA ARG A 64 8.15 13.80 -5.12
C ARG A 64 7.53 13.11 -6.35
N PRO A 65 6.67 12.08 -6.16
CA PRO A 65 5.96 11.47 -7.27
C PRO A 65 5.07 12.51 -7.97
N GLN A 66 5.13 12.55 -9.31
CA GLN A 66 4.33 13.47 -10.10
C GLN A 66 2.87 12.97 -10.16
N PRO A 67 1.87 13.76 -9.73
CA PRO A 67 0.47 13.31 -9.64
C PRO A 67 -0.09 12.71 -10.94
N LEU A 68 0.26 13.30 -12.08
CA LEU A 68 -0.17 12.80 -13.40
C LEU A 68 0.29 11.34 -13.64
N LEU A 69 1.52 11.01 -13.26
CA LEU A 69 2.08 9.67 -13.46
C LEU A 69 1.39 8.62 -12.57
N LEU A 70 0.82 9.05 -11.43
CA LEU A 70 0.04 8.18 -10.57
C LEU A 70 -1.32 7.84 -11.19
N ALA A 71 -1.99 8.82 -11.81
CA ALA A 71 -3.33 8.63 -12.37
C ALA A 71 -3.34 7.95 -13.75
N ILE A 72 -2.38 8.27 -14.62
CA ILE A 72 -2.44 7.93 -16.06
C ILE A 72 -2.51 6.42 -16.33
N GLY A 73 -1.84 5.60 -15.52
CA GLY A 73 -1.82 4.15 -15.72
C GLY A 73 -3.18 3.48 -15.49
N GLY A 74 -3.99 4.01 -14.57
CA GLY A 74 -5.37 3.54 -14.37
C GLY A 74 -6.25 3.91 -15.55
N PHE A 75 -6.22 5.18 -15.92
CA PHE A 75 -6.96 5.75 -17.05
C PHE A 75 -6.69 4.99 -18.36
N LEU A 76 -5.42 4.84 -18.77
CA LEU A 76 -5.08 4.16 -20.02
C LEU A 76 -5.55 2.70 -20.08
N ARG A 77 -5.61 2.00 -18.93
CA ARG A 77 -6.13 0.64 -18.89
C ARG A 77 -7.64 0.57 -19.07
N GLU A 78 -8.38 1.59 -18.67
CA GLU A 78 -9.83 1.68 -18.89
C GLU A 78 -10.11 2.00 -20.36
N GLU A 79 -9.39 2.97 -20.95
CA GLU A 79 -9.50 3.31 -22.37
C GLU A 79 -9.18 2.13 -23.30
N LEU A 80 -8.10 1.38 -23.04
CA LEU A 80 -7.72 0.23 -23.88
C LEU A 80 -8.67 -0.97 -23.76
N ARG A 81 -9.64 -0.94 -22.85
CA ARG A 81 -10.65 -1.98 -22.67
C ARG A 81 -11.99 -1.63 -23.33
N SER A 82 -12.18 -0.41 -23.83
CA SER A 82 -13.36 0.02 -24.61
C SER A 82 -13.19 -0.28 -26.09
#